data_AF-A0A2G9GM68-F1
#
_entry.id   AF-A0A2G9GM68-F1
#
_cell.length_a   1.000
_cell.length_b   1.000
_cell.length_c   1.000
_cell.angle_alpha   90.00
_cell.angle_beta   90.00
_cell.angle_gamma   90.00
#
_symmetry.space_group_name_H-M   'P 1'
#
loop_
_entity.id
_entity.type
_entity.pdbx_description
1 polymer ?
#
loop_
_entity_poly.entity_id
_entity_poly.type
_entity_poly.pdbx_seq_one_letter_code
_entity_poly.pdbx_strand_id
1 'polypeptide(L)'
;MKEDAQKDPAVFPDALRARLLVNQVDRKLVKQTVMTSVYGVTYIGARDQIKRRLMERDAIADNAELFSAACYAAKVTLTALGQMFEAARSIMNWLGDCAKIIASENEPVCWTTPLGLPVVQPYRKVGRHLIKTSLQVLTLQHETDKVMVKRQRTAFPPNFVHSLDGSHMMMTAIACKKAGLNFAGVHDSYWTHACDVDEMNRILREKFVELYEAPILENLLEGFQQSFPSLSFPPLPARGDFDLRDVLQSPYFFN
;
A
#
# COMPACT_ATOMS: atom_id res chain seq x y z
N MET A 1 -21.20 -11.70 -5.76
CA MET A 1 -22.28 -11.43 -4.76
C MET A 1 -23.68 -11.61 -5.33
N LYS A 2 -24.13 -10.87 -6.36
CA LYS A 2 -25.47 -11.11 -6.97
C LYS A 2 -25.63 -12.54 -7.49
N GLU A 3 -24.63 -13.05 -8.20
CA GLU A 3 -24.58 -14.45 -8.66
C GLU A 3 -24.58 -15.43 -7.49
N ASP A 4 -23.75 -15.19 -6.48
CA ASP A 4 -23.66 -16.05 -5.29
C ASP A 4 -24.98 -16.11 -4.50
N ALA A 5 -25.74 -15.01 -4.47
CA ALA A 5 -27.03 -14.95 -3.79
C ALA A 5 -28.10 -15.83 -4.45
N GLN A 6 -27.94 -16.17 -5.73
CA GLN A 6 -28.85 -17.05 -6.47
C GLN A 6 -28.53 -18.54 -6.28
N LYS A 7 -27.35 -18.87 -5.73
CA LYS A 7 -26.96 -20.27 -5.46
C LYS A 7 -27.82 -20.88 -4.34
N ASP A 8 -27.93 -22.20 -4.36
CA ASP A 8 -28.59 -22.97 -3.31
C ASP A 8 -27.76 -22.91 -2.00
N PRO A 9 -28.31 -22.38 -0.89
CA PRO A 9 -27.65 -22.38 0.42
C PRO A 9 -27.21 -23.74 0.94
N ALA A 10 -27.89 -24.83 0.54
CA ALA A 10 -27.51 -26.19 0.95
C ALA A 10 -26.19 -26.64 0.31
N VAL A 11 -25.88 -26.12 -0.88
CA VAL A 11 -24.64 -26.40 -1.63
C VAL A 11 -23.58 -25.33 -1.40
N PHE A 12 -24.01 -24.08 -1.22
CA PHE A 12 -23.15 -22.92 -1.03
C PHE A 12 -23.65 -22.08 0.16
N PRO A 13 -23.18 -22.36 1.39
CA PRO A 13 -23.65 -21.67 2.60
C PRO A 13 -23.47 -20.14 2.57
N ASP A 14 -22.49 -19.66 1.83
CA ASP A 14 -22.23 -18.23 1.60
C ASP A 14 -23.35 -17.53 0.80
N ALA A 15 -24.27 -18.27 0.16
CA ALA A 15 -25.41 -17.70 -0.55
C ALA A 15 -26.30 -16.85 0.36
N LEU A 16 -26.49 -17.26 1.63
CA LEU A 16 -27.27 -16.49 2.60
C LEU A 16 -26.59 -15.15 2.93
N ARG A 17 -25.27 -15.18 3.12
CA ARG A 17 -24.46 -13.97 3.37
C ARG A 17 -24.48 -13.04 2.17
N ALA A 18 -24.39 -13.62 0.97
CA ALA A 18 -24.49 -12.87 -0.28
C ALA A 18 -25.84 -12.16 -0.40
N ARG A 19 -26.96 -12.84 -0.10
CA ARG A 19 -28.32 -12.26 -0.11
C ARG A 19 -28.44 -11.05 0.84
N LEU A 20 -27.93 -11.18 2.07
CA LEU A 20 -27.93 -10.08 3.05
C LEU A 20 -27.16 -8.85 2.57
N LEU A 21 -26.10 -9.06 1.77
CA LEU A 21 -25.20 -8.00 1.33
C LEU A 21 -25.58 -7.37 -0.02
N VAL A 22 -26.42 -8.00 -0.85
CA VAL A 22 -26.70 -7.50 -2.21
C VAL A 22 -27.08 -6.02 -2.24
N ASN A 23 -27.92 -5.59 -1.30
CA ASN A 23 -28.41 -4.21 -1.20
C ASN A 23 -27.54 -3.31 -0.31
N GLN A 24 -26.48 -3.85 0.28
CA GLN A 24 -25.54 -3.14 1.16
C GLN A 24 -24.23 -2.78 0.46
N VAL A 25 -23.96 -3.35 -0.71
CA VAL A 25 -22.71 -3.13 -1.44
C VAL A 25 -22.81 -1.86 -2.26
N ASP A 26 -22.00 -0.87 -1.88
CA ASP A 26 -21.78 0.35 -2.65
C ASP A 26 -20.30 0.77 -2.56
N ARG A 27 -19.94 1.88 -3.21
CA ARG A 27 -18.58 2.44 -3.16
C ARG A 27 -18.13 2.70 -1.71
N LYS A 28 -19.00 3.23 -0.84
CA LYS A 28 -18.63 3.61 0.53
C LYS A 28 -18.26 2.39 1.38
N LEU A 29 -18.91 1.24 1.15
CA LEU A 29 -18.62 -0.01 1.85
C LEU A 29 -17.19 -0.49 1.60
N VAL A 30 -16.78 -0.50 0.32
CA VAL A 30 -15.51 -1.11 -0.11
C VAL A 30 -14.36 -0.11 -0.22
N LYS A 31 -14.64 1.20 -0.33
CA LYS A 31 -13.64 2.25 -0.59
C LYS A 31 -12.42 2.13 0.32
N GLN A 32 -12.63 2.03 1.63
CA GLN A 32 -11.51 2.00 2.58
C GLN A 32 -10.64 0.75 2.40
N THR A 33 -11.25 -0.41 2.17
CA THR A 33 -10.54 -1.67 1.95
C THR A 33 -9.77 -1.66 0.64
N VAL A 34 -10.38 -1.16 -0.44
CA VAL A 34 -9.70 -0.98 -1.72
C VAL A 34 -8.49 -0.05 -1.58
N MET A 35 -8.66 1.12 -0.97
CA MET A 35 -7.59 2.10 -0.78
C MET A 35 -6.46 1.58 0.12
N THR A 36 -6.77 0.76 1.13
CA THR A 36 -5.76 0.34 2.12
C THR A 36 -5.10 -1.00 1.81
N SER A 37 -5.66 -1.79 0.88
CA SER A 37 -5.08 -3.09 0.49
C SER A 37 -3.73 -2.95 -0.19
N VAL A 38 -3.54 -1.91 -1.03
CA VAL A 38 -2.24 -1.59 -1.66
C VAL A 38 -1.18 -1.17 -0.63
N TYR A 39 -1.61 -0.79 0.57
CA TYR A 39 -0.73 -0.46 1.70
C TYR A 39 -0.51 -1.63 2.67
N GLY A 40 -0.79 -2.86 2.25
CA GLY A 40 -0.50 -4.07 3.04
C GLY A 40 -1.55 -4.43 4.08
N VAL A 41 -2.79 -3.92 3.96
CA VAL A 41 -3.90 -4.39 4.80
C VAL A 41 -4.14 -5.88 4.59
N THR A 42 -4.16 -6.62 5.70
CA THR A 42 -4.44 -8.06 5.71
C THR A 42 -5.94 -8.34 5.67
N TYR A 43 -6.33 -9.59 5.41
CA TYR A 43 -7.72 -10.05 5.48
C TYR A 43 -8.44 -9.61 6.77
N ILE A 44 -7.75 -9.69 7.92
CA ILE A 44 -8.31 -9.29 9.21
C ILE A 44 -8.63 -7.79 9.23
N GLY A 45 -7.70 -6.97 8.76
CA GLY A 45 -7.89 -5.52 8.67
C GLY A 45 -9.00 -5.14 7.68
N ALA A 46 -9.05 -5.79 6.52
CA ALA A 46 -10.10 -5.60 5.51
C ALA A 46 -11.50 -5.93 6.07
N ARG A 47 -11.63 -7.08 6.76
CA ARG A 47 -12.86 -7.48 7.45
C ARG A 47 -13.29 -6.43 8.47
N ASP A 48 -12.37 -5.93 9.30
CA ASP A 48 -12.70 -4.98 10.36
C ASP A 48 -13.12 -3.61 9.82
N GLN A 49 -12.55 -3.19 8.68
CA GLN A 49 -12.99 -2.00 7.96
C GLN A 49 -14.42 -2.18 7.41
N ILE A 50 -14.69 -3.29 6.71
CA ILE A 50 -16.02 -3.58 6.16
C ILE A 50 -17.05 -3.74 7.27
N LYS A 51 -16.73 -4.46 8.35
CA LYS A 51 -17.62 -4.65 9.49
C LYS A 51 -18.04 -3.30 10.08
N ARG A 52 -17.10 -2.38 10.28
CA ARG A 52 -17.39 -1.03 10.79
C ARG A 52 -18.36 -0.27 9.89
N ARG A 53 -18.19 -0.38 8.57
CA ARG A 53 -19.08 0.24 7.58
C ARG A 53 -20.46 -0.40 7.51
N LEU A 54 -20.57 -1.70 7.81
CA LEU A 54 -21.86 -2.38 7.95
C LEU A 54 -22.55 -1.99 9.26
N MET A 55 -21.81 -1.83 10.36
CA MET A 55 -22.36 -1.34 11.64
C MET A 55 -22.93 0.08 11.51
N GLU A 56 -22.24 0.98 10.80
CA GLU A 56 -22.73 2.34 10.53
C GLU A 56 -24.07 2.38 9.77
N ARG A 57 -24.44 1.30 9.06
CA ARG A 57 -25.67 1.21 8.28
C ARG A 57 -26.84 0.61 9.05
N ASP A 58 -26.57 -0.04 10.18
CA ASP A 58 -27.54 -0.74 11.02
C ASP A 58 -28.48 -1.70 10.27
N ALA A 59 -28.01 -2.27 9.16
CA ALA A 59 -28.80 -3.13 8.29
C ALA A 59 -28.82 -4.60 8.73
N ILE A 60 -27.95 -4.99 9.67
CA ILE A 60 -27.82 -6.35 10.19
C ILE A 60 -27.74 -6.26 11.72
N ALA A 61 -28.83 -6.60 12.40
CA ALA A 61 -28.96 -6.46 13.86
C ALA A 61 -28.18 -7.53 14.63
N ASP A 62 -28.10 -8.76 14.11
CA ASP A 62 -27.33 -9.82 14.76
C ASP A 62 -25.82 -9.63 14.52
N ASN A 63 -25.07 -9.55 15.62
CA ASN A 63 -23.63 -9.42 15.61
C ASN A 63 -22.90 -10.62 14.98
N ALA A 64 -23.45 -11.84 15.11
CA ALA A 64 -22.84 -13.04 14.54
C ALA A 64 -23.03 -13.09 13.01
N GLU A 65 -24.24 -12.80 12.53
CA GLU A 65 -24.51 -12.60 11.10
C GLU A 65 -23.70 -11.45 10.50
N LEU A 66 -23.62 -10.31 11.19
CA LEU A 66 -22.82 -9.15 10.77
C LEU A 66 -21.35 -9.52 10.60
N PHE A 67 -20.77 -10.24 11.56
CA PHE A 67 -19.38 -10.70 11.47
C PHE A 67 -19.17 -11.67 10.30
N SER A 68 -20.12 -12.59 10.09
CA SER A 68 -20.07 -13.55 8.99
C SER A 68 -20.21 -12.88 7.63
N ALA A 69 -21.12 -11.91 7.51
CA ALA A 69 -21.30 -11.08 6.33
C ALA A 69 -20.03 -10.27 6.03
N ALA A 70 -19.42 -9.64 7.05
CA ALA A 70 -18.16 -8.91 6.89
C ALA A 70 -17.01 -9.82 6.42
N CYS A 71 -16.92 -11.05 6.93
CA CYS A 71 -15.94 -12.04 6.47
C CYS A 71 -16.11 -12.37 4.99
N TYR A 72 -17.34 -12.70 4.57
CA TYR A 72 -17.64 -13.01 3.17
C TYR A 72 -17.37 -11.78 2.27
N ALA A 73 -17.83 -10.59 2.65
CA ALA A 73 -17.61 -9.37 1.91
C ALA A 73 -16.12 -9.03 1.74
N ALA A 74 -15.32 -9.19 2.81
CA ALA A 74 -13.87 -9.00 2.75
C ALA A 74 -13.20 -9.99 1.80
N LYS A 75 -13.59 -11.27 1.87
CA LYS A 75 -13.06 -12.31 0.97
C LYS A 75 -13.35 -11.98 -0.49
N VAL A 76 -14.61 -11.69 -0.83
CA VAL A 76 -15.01 -11.33 -2.20
C VAL A 76 -14.29 -10.07 -2.67
N THR A 77 -14.21 -9.03 -1.84
CA THR A 77 -13.52 -7.78 -2.18
C THR A 77 -12.03 -8.01 -2.46
N LEU A 78 -11.34 -8.76 -1.61
CA LEU A 78 -9.92 -9.07 -1.81
C LEU A 78 -9.68 -10.00 -3.00
N THR A 79 -10.59 -10.94 -3.28
CA THR A 79 -10.52 -11.75 -4.50
C THR A 79 -10.66 -10.89 -5.74
N ALA A 80 -11.63 -9.97 -5.78
CA ALA A 80 -11.81 -9.05 -6.91
C ALA A 80 -10.58 -8.15 -7.09
N LEU A 81 -10.03 -7.60 -6.00
CA LEU A 81 -8.79 -6.82 -6.05
C LEU A 81 -7.61 -7.63 -6.58
N GLY A 82 -7.49 -8.90 -6.15
CA GLY A 82 -6.42 -9.78 -6.61
C GLY A 82 -6.49 -10.09 -8.10
N GLN A 83 -7.70 -10.17 -8.67
CA GLN A 83 -7.92 -10.37 -10.09
C GLN A 83 -7.67 -9.10 -10.91
N MET A 84 -8.05 -7.93 -10.38
CA MET A 84 -7.88 -6.65 -11.08
C MET A 84 -6.43 -6.13 -11.05
N PHE A 85 -5.69 -6.43 -9.99
CA PHE A 85 -4.35 -5.87 -9.73
C PHE A 85 -3.28 -6.95 -9.59
N GLU A 86 -3.29 -7.93 -10.49
CA GLU A 86 -2.37 -9.07 -10.45
C GLU A 86 -0.89 -8.62 -10.53
N ALA A 87 -0.56 -7.72 -11.45
CA ALA A 87 0.79 -7.18 -11.61
C ALA A 87 1.28 -6.46 -10.34
N ALA A 88 0.46 -5.58 -9.76
CA ALA A 88 0.80 -4.89 -8.51
C ALA A 88 1.01 -5.89 -7.36
N ARG A 89 0.18 -6.94 -7.27
CA ARG A 89 0.34 -7.99 -6.27
C ARG A 89 1.62 -8.79 -6.45
N SER A 90 2.00 -9.09 -7.69
CA SER A 90 3.27 -9.75 -8.01
C SER A 90 4.47 -8.92 -7.52
N ILE A 91 4.47 -7.62 -7.80
CA ILE A 91 5.51 -6.68 -7.35
C ILE A 91 5.54 -6.58 -5.82
N MET A 92 4.39 -6.43 -5.15
CA MET A 92 4.33 -6.39 -3.68
C MET A 92 4.88 -7.66 -3.04
N ASN A 93 4.59 -8.83 -3.60
CA ASN A 93 5.14 -10.10 -3.12
C ASN A 93 6.65 -10.15 -3.33
N TRP A 94 7.14 -9.77 -4.52
CA TRP A 94 8.56 -9.72 -4.84
C TRP A 94 9.34 -8.81 -3.88
N LEU A 95 8.85 -7.58 -3.65
CA LEU A 95 9.41 -6.67 -2.66
C LEU A 95 9.46 -7.33 -1.27
N GLY A 96 8.35 -7.92 -0.82
CA GLY A 96 8.27 -8.60 0.46
C GLY A 96 9.25 -9.78 0.60
N ASP A 97 9.50 -10.52 -0.48
CA ASP A 97 10.43 -11.66 -0.47
C ASP A 97 11.89 -11.18 -0.46
N CYS A 98 12.25 -10.12 -1.19
CA CYS A 98 13.54 -9.44 -1.07
C CYS A 98 13.78 -8.94 0.37
N ALA A 99 12.79 -8.27 0.95
CA ALA A 99 12.86 -7.77 2.33
C ALA A 99 13.03 -8.90 3.37
N LYS A 100 12.40 -10.06 3.11
CA LYS A 100 12.55 -11.24 3.97
C LYS A 100 13.99 -11.79 3.93
N ILE A 101 14.59 -11.87 2.74
CA ILE A 101 15.97 -12.34 2.55
C ILE A 101 16.95 -11.47 3.33
N ILE A 102 16.87 -10.14 3.15
CA ILE A 102 17.74 -9.18 3.85
C ILE A 102 17.54 -9.25 5.38
N ALA A 103 16.28 -9.21 5.83
CA ALA A 103 15.99 -9.22 7.26
C ALA A 103 16.34 -10.53 7.96
N SER A 104 16.38 -11.64 7.22
CA SER A 104 16.85 -12.93 7.73
C SER A 104 18.33 -12.93 8.12
N GLU A 105 19.14 -12.08 7.48
CA GLU A 105 20.54 -11.80 7.88
C GLU A 105 20.64 -10.78 9.04
N ASN A 106 19.51 -10.45 9.66
CA ASN A 106 19.39 -9.43 10.72
C ASN A 106 19.77 -8.01 10.26
N GLU A 107 19.67 -7.73 8.96
CA GLU A 107 19.89 -6.39 8.39
C GLU A 107 18.57 -5.68 8.06
N PRO A 108 18.45 -4.36 8.24
CA PRO A 108 17.27 -3.62 7.83
C PRO A 108 17.24 -3.46 6.30
N VAL A 109 16.04 -3.35 5.73
CA VAL A 109 15.91 -3.03 4.30
C VAL A 109 16.24 -1.56 4.09
N CYS A 110 17.18 -1.29 3.19
CA CYS A 110 17.67 0.03 2.83
C CYS A 110 17.61 0.22 1.31
N TRP A 111 17.16 1.37 0.82
CA TRP A 111 17.18 1.69 -0.61
C TRP A 111 17.41 3.19 -0.80
N THR A 112 17.75 3.58 -2.03
CA THR A 112 17.89 4.98 -2.40
C THR A 112 16.77 5.34 -3.36
N THR A 113 16.05 6.43 -3.09
CA THR A 113 15.02 6.94 -4.00
C THR A 113 15.64 7.44 -5.31
N PRO A 114 14.86 7.60 -6.39
CA PRO A 114 15.34 8.19 -7.64
C PRO A 114 15.92 9.61 -7.49
N LEU A 115 15.60 10.32 -6.40
CA LEU A 115 16.17 11.63 -6.07
C LEU A 115 17.46 11.56 -5.22
N GLY A 116 18.00 10.36 -4.97
CA GLY A 116 19.22 10.17 -4.21
C GLY A 116 19.05 10.17 -2.68
N LEU A 117 17.81 10.21 -2.17
CA LEU A 117 17.55 10.10 -0.72
C LEU A 117 17.68 8.64 -0.26
N PRO A 118 18.62 8.30 0.64
CA PRO A 118 18.67 6.99 1.27
C PRO A 118 17.54 6.82 2.29
N VAL A 119 16.90 5.67 2.27
CA VAL A 119 15.77 5.30 3.15
C VAL A 119 16.09 3.98 3.84
N VAL A 120 15.83 3.92 5.15
CA VAL A 120 16.07 2.73 5.98
C VAL A 120 14.80 2.39 6.74
N GLN A 121 14.39 1.13 6.72
CA GLN A 121 13.27 0.66 7.54
C GLN A 121 13.68 0.49 9.01
N PRO A 122 13.05 1.19 9.97
CA PRO A 122 13.47 1.20 11.38
C PRO A 122 12.97 -0.01 12.18
N TYR A 123 12.41 -1.04 11.55
CA TYR A 123 11.69 -2.09 12.26
C TYR A 123 12.64 -3.07 12.97
N ARG A 124 12.97 -2.74 14.21
CA ARG A 124 13.77 -3.52 15.15
C ARG A 124 12.94 -3.92 16.37
N LYS A 125 13.35 -4.99 17.06
CA LYS A 125 12.69 -5.43 18.29
C LYS A 125 12.95 -4.39 19.37
N VAL A 126 11.91 -4.08 20.14
CA VAL A 126 12.01 -3.20 21.29
C VAL A 126 12.35 -4.03 22.51
N GLY A 127 13.47 -3.70 23.14
CA GLY A 127 13.90 -4.23 24.43
C GLY A 127 13.20 -3.47 25.56
N ARG A 128 13.12 -4.12 26.73
CA ARG A 128 12.57 -3.52 27.94
C ARG A 128 13.66 -3.44 28.98
N HIS A 129 13.87 -2.25 29.51
CA HIS A 129 14.75 -2.01 30.63
C HIS A 129 13.91 -1.65 31.87
N LEU A 130 13.98 -2.49 32.91
CA LEU A 130 13.19 -2.31 34.13
C LEU A 130 14.04 -1.58 35.17
N ILE A 131 13.62 -0.37 35.54
CA ILE A 131 14.23 0.41 36.61
C ILE A 131 13.36 0.24 37.86
N LYS A 132 13.87 -0.52 38.83
CA LYS A 132 13.23 -0.65 40.14
C LYS A 132 13.60 0.57 40.99
N THR A 133 12.59 1.25 41.51
CA THR A 133 12.72 2.33 42.49
C THR A 133 12.06 1.92 43.81
N SER A 134 12.26 2.68 44.88
CA SER A 134 11.64 2.39 46.19
C SER A 134 10.10 2.46 46.18
N LEU A 135 9.49 3.15 45.21
CA LEU A 135 8.03 3.34 45.12
C LEU A 135 7.37 2.50 44.01
N GLN A 136 8.08 2.20 42.93
CA GLN A 136 7.53 1.51 41.75
C GLN A 136 8.62 0.96 40.82
N VAL A 137 8.20 0.19 39.82
CA VAL A 137 9.06 -0.27 38.72
C VAL A 137 8.72 0.49 37.44
N LEU A 138 9.67 1.24 36.90
CA LEU A 138 9.54 1.92 35.61
C LEU A 138 10.01 0.98 34.49
N THR A 139 9.21 0.83 33.43
CA THR A 139 9.59 0.06 32.24
C THR A 139 9.98 1.03 31.13
N LEU A 140 11.27 1.15 30.84
CA LEU A 140 11.76 1.89 29.69
C LEU A 140 11.81 0.99 28.46
N GLN A 141 11.48 1.55 27.31
CA GLN A 141 11.67 0.91 26.01
C GLN A 141 12.97 1.41 25.40
N HIS A 142 13.77 0.49 24.87
CA HIS A 142 14.95 0.83 24.07
C HIS A 142 14.96 -0.03 22.81
N GLU A 143 15.55 0.49 21.73
CA GLU A 143 15.73 -0.31 20.53
C GLU A 143 16.83 -1.36 20.75
N THR A 144 16.67 -2.52 20.12
CA THR A 144 17.70 -3.56 20.08
C THR A 144 18.24 -3.69 18.66
N ASP A 145 19.38 -4.35 18.49
CA ASP A 145 19.94 -4.62 17.15
C ASP A 145 19.23 -5.75 16.41
N LYS A 146 18.20 -6.37 17.02
CA LYS A 146 17.50 -7.49 16.40
C LYS A 146 16.38 -7.00 15.49
N VAL A 147 16.51 -7.25 14.20
CA VAL A 147 15.53 -6.85 13.18
C VAL A 147 14.24 -7.66 13.29
N MET A 148 13.10 -7.01 13.03
CA MET A 148 11.78 -7.66 12.98
C MET A 148 11.45 -8.12 11.56
N VAL A 149 11.92 -9.30 11.17
CA VAL A 149 11.73 -9.90 9.83
C VAL A 149 10.31 -9.75 9.30
N LYS A 150 9.30 -10.12 10.11
CA LYS A 150 7.89 -10.04 9.71
C LYS A 150 7.47 -8.60 9.37
N ARG A 151 7.91 -7.61 10.17
CA ARG A 151 7.53 -6.21 9.97
C ARG A 151 8.26 -5.59 8.78
N GLN A 152 9.56 -5.84 8.64
CA GLN A 152 10.35 -5.45 7.45
C GLN A 152 9.65 -5.92 6.16
N ARG A 153 9.37 -7.23 6.08
CA ARG A 153 8.65 -7.83 4.95
C ARG A 153 7.32 -7.15 4.63
N THR A 154 6.44 -6.98 5.63
CA THR A 154 5.09 -6.46 5.40
C THR A 154 5.05 -4.96 5.12
N ALA A 155 6.03 -4.21 5.63
CA ALA A 155 6.06 -2.75 5.53
C ALA A 155 6.90 -2.25 4.34
N PHE A 156 7.73 -3.11 3.74
CA PHE A 156 8.59 -2.69 2.62
C PHE A 156 7.80 -2.27 1.38
N PRO A 157 6.81 -3.04 0.87
CA PRO A 157 6.04 -2.60 -0.29
C PRO A 157 5.38 -1.21 -0.14
N PRO A 158 4.62 -0.91 0.93
CA PRO A 158 4.02 0.42 1.09
C PRO A 158 5.06 1.52 1.28
N ASN A 159 6.12 1.29 2.05
CA ASN A 159 7.14 2.31 2.27
C ASN A 159 7.92 2.63 0.98
N PHE A 160 8.16 1.62 0.14
CA PHE A 160 8.80 1.81 -1.15
C PHE A 160 7.93 2.67 -2.07
N VAL A 161 6.63 2.37 -2.21
CA VAL A 161 5.68 3.17 -3.00
C VAL A 161 5.60 4.61 -2.47
N HIS A 162 5.45 4.80 -1.15
CA HIS A 162 5.43 6.15 -0.57
C HIS A 162 6.71 6.95 -0.86
N SER A 163 7.86 6.27 -0.95
CA SER A 163 9.11 6.95 -1.31
C SER A 163 9.14 7.41 -2.77
N LEU A 164 8.47 6.68 -3.67
CA LEU A 164 8.28 7.09 -5.07
C LEU A 164 7.26 8.22 -5.18
N ASP A 165 6.14 8.14 -4.47
CA ASP A 165 5.13 9.21 -4.41
C ASP A 165 5.75 10.52 -3.89
N GLY A 166 6.57 10.43 -2.84
CA GLY A 166 7.33 11.55 -2.32
C GLY A 166 8.34 12.11 -3.32
N SER A 167 8.99 11.24 -4.09
CA SER A 167 9.91 11.65 -5.17
C SER A 167 9.16 12.40 -6.28
N HIS A 168 8.01 11.88 -6.72
CA HIS A 168 7.15 12.51 -7.72
C HIS A 168 6.66 13.88 -7.27
N MET A 169 6.19 13.99 -6.03
CA MET A 169 5.78 15.27 -5.43
C MET A 169 6.94 16.29 -5.45
N MET A 170 8.14 15.89 -5.01
CA MET A 170 9.30 16.78 -4.97
C MET A 170 9.75 17.21 -6.39
N MET A 171 9.77 16.28 -7.35
CA MET A 171 10.09 16.57 -8.75
C MET A 171 9.10 17.58 -9.33
N THR A 172 7.81 17.39 -9.06
CA THR A 172 6.74 18.29 -9.48
C THR A 172 6.90 19.66 -8.83
N ALA A 173 7.10 19.73 -7.51
CA ALA A 173 7.27 21.00 -6.80
C ALA A 173 8.43 21.83 -7.35
N ILE A 174 9.56 21.18 -7.67
CA ILE A 174 10.72 21.84 -8.30
C ILE A 174 10.37 22.36 -9.69
N ALA A 175 9.65 21.56 -10.50
CA ALA A 175 9.23 21.95 -11.84
C ALA A 175 8.22 23.10 -11.84
N CYS A 176 7.20 23.06 -10.98
CA CYS A 176 6.26 24.16 -10.77
C CYS A 176 6.97 25.44 -10.38
N LYS A 177 7.92 25.37 -9.42
CA LYS A 177 8.72 26.54 -9.03
C LYS A 177 9.53 27.12 -10.20
N LYS A 178 10.12 26.28 -11.05
CA LYS A 178 10.85 26.73 -12.26
C LYS A 178 9.93 27.37 -13.30
N ALA A 179 8.69 26.92 -13.39
CA ALA A 179 7.66 27.49 -14.25
C ALA A 179 6.96 28.73 -13.65
N GLY A 180 7.33 29.13 -12.43
CA GLY A 180 6.76 30.31 -11.75
C GLY A 180 5.44 30.04 -11.03
N LEU A 181 5.04 28.78 -10.84
CA LEU A 181 3.81 28.39 -10.16
C LEU A 181 4.04 28.27 -8.64
N ASN A 182 3.02 28.66 -7.87
CA ASN A 182 2.95 28.31 -6.45
C ASN A 182 2.54 26.84 -6.31
N PHE A 183 3.16 26.12 -5.38
CA PHE A 183 2.88 24.70 -5.14
C PHE A 183 2.70 24.44 -3.65
N ALA A 184 1.63 23.73 -3.30
CA ALA A 184 1.44 23.09 -2.01
C ALA A 184 1.03 21.63 -2.23
N GLY A 185 1.37 20.74 -1.29
CA GLY A 185 1.03 19.33 -1.42
C GLY A 185 0.80 18.67 -0.08
N VAL A 186 -0.18 17.76 -0.04
CA VAL A 186 -0.43 16.82 1.05
C VAL A 186 -0.37 15.42 0.48
N HIS A 187 0.81 14.79 0.55
CA HIS A 187 1.09 13.48 -0.03
C HIS A 187 0.79 13.40 -1.53
N ASP A 188 -0.35 12.84 -1.92
CA ASP A 188 -0.85 12.61 -3.27
C ASP A 188 -1.89 13.67 -3.72
N SER A 189 -2.08 14.75 -2.94
CA SER A 189 -2.93 15.88 -3.29
C SER A 189 -2.10 17.13 -3.51
N TYR A 190 -2.21 17.76 -4.68
CA TYR A 190 -1.38 18.90 -5.11
C TYR A 190 -2.21 20.13 -5.43
N TRP A 191 -1.81 21.28 -4.90
CA TRP A 191 -2.56 22.53 -4.93
C TRP A 191 -1.71 23.66 -5.52
N THR A 192 -2.38 24.53 -6.27
CA THR A 192 -1.84 25.76 -6.85
C THR A 192 -2.97 26.81 -6.95
N HIS A 193 -2.71 27.99 -7.53
CA HIS A 193 -3.77 28.96 -7.81
C HIS A 193 -4.66 28.48 -8.96
N ALA A 194 -5.93 28.89 -8.95
CA ALA A 194 -6.92 28.42 -9.92
C ALA A 194 -6.52 28.66 -11.40
N CYS A 195 -5.79 29.74 -11.68
CA CYS A 195 -5.29 30.06 -13.02
C CYS A 195 -4.19 29.12 -13.51
N ASP A 196 -3.51 28.42 -12.60
CA ASP A 196 -2.31 27.63 -12.88
C ASP A 196 -2.59 26.12 -12.91
N VAL A 197 -3.83 25.71 -12.64
CA VAL A 197 -4.22 24.29 -12.48
C VAL A 197 -3.91 23.46 -13.73
N ASP A 198 -4.21 23.97 -14.91
CA ASP A 198 -3.98 23.25 -16.17
C ASP A 198 -2.49 23.02 -16.42
N GLU A 199 -1.67 24.03 -16.14
CA GLU A 199 -0.22 23.96 -16.30
C GLU A 199 0.42 23.04 -15.24
N MET A 200 -0.05 23.12 -13.98
CA MET A 200 0.38 22.18 -12.93
C MET A 200 0.04 20.73 -13.31
N ASN A 201 -1.15 20.48 -13.86
CA ASN A 201 -1.57 19.16 -14.30
C ASN A 201 -0.71 18.62 -15.45
N ARG A 202 -0.27 19.48 -16.37
CA ARG A 202 0.69 19.11 -17.41
C ARG A 202 2.03 18.71 -16.81
N ILE A 203 2.60 19.55 -15.94
CA ILE A 203 3.87 19.29 -15.25
C ILE A 203 3.81 17.99 -14.43
N LEU A 204 2.70 17.75 -13.74
CA LEU A 204 2.48 16.54 -12.93
C LEU A 204 2.60 15.25 -13.75
N ARG A 205 1.92 15.20 -14.90
CA ARG A 205 1.97 14.05 -15.80
C ARG A 205 3.36 13.87 -16.38
N GLU A 206 4.02 14.96 -16.78
CA GLU A 206 5.40 14.93 -17.30
C GLU A 206 6.38 14.37 -16.28
N LYS A 207 6.31 14.84 -15.02
CA LYS A 207 7.18 14.34 -13.95
C LYS A 207 6.86 12.93 -13.51
N PHE A 208 5.62 12.48 -13.67
CA PHE A 208 5.27 11.08 -13.46
C PHE A 208 5.93 10.19 -14.52
N VAL A 209 5.78 10.55 -15.81
CA VAL A 209 6.39 9.80 -16.91
C VAL A 209 7.92 9.79 -16.76
N GLU A 210 8.55 10.94 -16.51
CA GLU A 210 10.00 11.04 -16.30
C GLU A 210 10.50 10.14 -15.15
N LEU A 211 9.76 10.08 -14.04
CA LEU A 211 10.12 9.23 -12.91
C LEU A 211 10.06 7.73 -13.26
N TYR A 212 8.98 7.30 -13.92
CA TYR A 212 8.72 5.88 -14.19
C TYR A 212 9.31 5.38 -15.52
N GLU A 213 9.86 6.25 -16.37
CA GLU A 213 10.74 5.86 -17.48
C GLU A 213 12.08 5.28 -16.97
N ALA A 214 12.49 5.64 -15.75
CA ALA A 214 13.65 5.04 -15.11
C ALA A 214 13.39 3.56 -14.73
N PRO A 215 14.41 2.68 -14.80
CA PRO A 215 14.29 1.27 -14.44
C PRO A 215 14.33 1.08 -12.91
N ILE A 216 13.26 1.52 -12.23
CA ILE A 216 13.19 1.65 -10.77
C ILE A 216 13.45 0.32 -10.05
N LEU A 217 12.82 -0.78 -10.50
CA LEU A 217 12.95 -2.07 -9.81
C LEU A 217 14.28 -2.76 -10.12
N GLU A 218 14.81 -2.55 -11.33
CA GLU A 218 16.13 -2.99 -11.74
C GLU A 218 17.22 -2.32 -10.88
N ASN A 219 17.16 -0.99 -10.74
CA ASN A 219 18.08 -0.23 -9.90
C ASN A 219 18.01 -0.66 -8.43
N LEU A 220 16.80 -0.96 -7.93
CA LEU A 220 16.60 -1.47 -6.57
C LEU A 220 17.27 -2.84 -6.39
N LEU A 221 17.05 -3.77 -7.33
CA LEU A 221 17.63 -5.11 -7.28
C LEU A 221 19.16 -5.05 -7.36
N GLU A 222 19.70 -4.23 -8.25
CA GLU A 222 21.14 -4.00 -8.36
C GLU A 222 21.71 -3.48 -7.04
N GLY A 223 21.06 -2.50 -6.41
CA GLY A 223 21.48 -1.97 -5.10
C GLY A 223 21.49 -3.03 -4.00
N PHE A 224 20.51 -3.94 -3.99
CA PHE A 224 20.49 -5.08 -3.08
C PHE A 224 21.62 -6.08 -3.36
N GLN A 225 21.88 -6.41 -4.62
CA GLN A 225 22.95 -7.34 -5.01
C GLN A 225 24.34 -6.77 -4.68
N GLN A 226 24.54 -5.47 -4.85
CA GLN A 226 25.78 -4.79 -4.49
C GLN A 226 25.99 -4.78 -2.96
N SER A 227 24.93 -4.53 -2.19
CA SER A 227 24.99 -4.48 -0.72
C SER A 227 25.11 -5.87 -0.09
N PHE A 228 24.54 -6.88 -0.73
CA PHE A 228 24.45 -8.26 -0.23
C PHE A 228 24.90 -9.29 -1.29
N PRO A 229 26.18 -9.32 -1.67
CA PRO A 229 26.67 -10.14 -2.79
C PRO A 229 26.59 -11.65 -2.53
N SER A 230 26.46 -12.08 -1.26
CA SER A 230 26.27 -13.48 -0.88
C SER A 230 24.82 -13.95 -0.93
N LEU A 231 23.85 -13.03 -1.05
CA LEU A 231 22.43 -13.35 -1.04
C LEU A 231 21.89 -13.50 -2.47
N SER A 232 20.99 -14.47 -2.64
CA SER A 232 20.30 -14.69 -3.91
C SER A 232 18.89 -14.12 -3.85
N PHE A 233 18.60 -13.18 -4.74
CA PHE A 233 17.31 -12.48 -4.82
C PHE A 233 16.43 -13.07 -5.95
N PRO A 234 15.09 -13.07 -5.78
CA PRO A 234 14.19 -13.53 -6.82
C PRO A 234 14.27 -12.63 -8.08
N PRO A 235 14.04 -13.20 -9.27
CA PRO A 235 14.04 -12.42 -10.51
C PRO A 235 12.92 -11.38 -10.51
N LEU A 236 13.11 -10.32 -11.29
CA LEU A 236 12.13 -9.24 -11.43
C LEU A 236 10.80 -9.78 -12.02
N PRO A 237 9.65 -9.25 -11.56
CA PRO A 237 8.37 -9.49 -12.21
C PRO A 237 8.38 -9.01 -13.67
N ALA A 238 7.61 -9.67 -14.54
CA ALA A 238 7.48 -9.27 -15.93
C ALA A 238 6.86 -7.87 -16.06
N ARG A 239 7.40 -7.06 -16.96
CA ARG A 239 6.84 -5.76 -17.34
C ARG A 239 5.62 -5.98 -18.24
N GLY A 240 4.58 -5.19 -18.02
CA GLY A 240 3.39 -5.17 -18.88
C GLY A 240 3.64 -4.46 -20.22
N ASP A 241 2.57 -4.30 -20.98
CA ASP A 241 2.55 -3.68 -22.32
C ASP A 241 1.99 -2.25 -22.33
N PHE A 242 1.68 -1.68 -21.16
CA PHE A 242 1.18 -0.31 -21.03
C PHE A 242 2.22 0.71 -21.50
N ASP A 243 1.82 1.60 -22.42
CA ASP A 243 2.64 2.75 -22.81
C ASP A 243 2.50 3.86 -21.77
N LEU A 244 3.59 4.09 -21.02
CA LEU A 244 3.63 5.11 -19.98
C LEU A 244 3.29 6.52 -20.50
N ARG A 245 3.50 6.80 -21.79
CA ARG A 245 3.21 8.09 -22.40
C ARG A 245 1.72 8.41 -22.47
N ASP A 246 0.85 7.40 -22.39
CA ASP A 246 -0.61 7.60 -22.33
C ASP A 246 -1.03 8.43 -21.10
N VAL A 247 -0.21 8.43 -20.04
CA VAL A 247 -0.44 9.26 -18.84
C VAL A 247 -0.48 10.75 -19.18
N LEU A 248 0.30 11.21 -20.18
CA LEU A 248 0.35 12.61 -20.60
C LEU A 248 -1.01 13.13 -21.08
N GLN A 249 -1.83 12.23 -21.64
CA GLN A 249 -3.15 12.55 -22.18
C GLN A 249 -4.29 12.18 -21.23
N SER A 250 -4.00 11.71 -20.00
CA SER A 250 -5.00 11.23 -19.07
C SER A 250 -5.61 12.37 -18.24
N PRO A 251 -6.86 12.81 -18.52
CA PRO A 251 -7.46 13.95 -17.83
C PRO A 251 -7.75 13.66 -16.36
N TYR A 252 -8.02 12.39 -16.01
CA TYR A 252 -8.40 11.97 -14.66
C TYR A 252 -7.24 11.39 -13.85
N PHE A 253 -5.99 11.53 -14.33
CA PHE A 253 -4.81 11.02 -13.62
C PHE A 253 -4.60 11.73 -12.28
N PHE A 254 -4.68 13.07 -12.29
CA PHE A 254 -4.88 13.92 -11.13
C PHE A 254 -6.06 14.84 -11.44
N ASN A 255 -7.04 14.89 -10.54
CA ASN A 255 -8.27 15.68 -10.69
C ASN A 255 -8.70 16.30 -9.36
#